data_AF-A0A8T5F754-F1
#
_entry.id   AF-A0A8T5F754-F1
#
_cell.length_a   1.000
_cell.length_b   1.000
_cell.length_c   1.000
_cell.angle_alpha   90.00
_cell.angle_beta   90.00
_cell.angle_gamma   90.00
#
_symmetry.space_group_name_H-M   'P 1'
#
loop_
_entity.id
_entity.type
_entity.pdbx_description
1 polymer ?
#
loop_
_entity_poly.entity_id
_entity_poly.type
_entity_poly.pdbx_seq_one_letter_code
_entity_poly.pdbx_strand_id
1 'polypeptide(L)'
;FLSKKLEQEEKQTRGIILEVNDEVGLGPTANMILIDGHLKKDDNVVVAKRDSVIITKPKALLLPKPLDEMRDPRDKFKPIDEVQAAAGIKIASPDLEGVLPGTTVYASSNPEDTEEFKRTLESEMESVFIDTETTGVILKCDTIGSLEAITEMLRRQQVPISKADIGPVTRRDVMQAKAIKDKDRHLGVILAFNVKVFDDAKIECDESHIRVFEDKVIYSLIDTYSQWVDDDKSDLENSIFKEFTPICKFTFLKGYTFRNNNPAVFGIRVDVGTLRQKTSFTNKTGKKIGNIHSLEADGKTVKEVKMDEEVACSVQNVTIGRQINEEDVFYTLPTPSEAKQLLKKYAHKLTSEELRTLNEIVRIQRETNPVYGY
;
A
#
# COMPACT_ATOMS: atom_id res chain seq x y z
N PHE A 1 -14.12 -4.31 -40.66
CA PHE A 1 -13.06 -4.94 -39.85
C PHE A 1 -13.58 -5.35 -38.48
N LEU A 2 -14.27 -4.48 -37.73
CA LEU A 2 -14.98 -4.84 -36.48
C LEU A 2 -16.24 -5.70 -36.68
N SER A 3 -16.94 -5.55 -37.81
CA SER A 3 -18.15 -6.33 -38.16
C SER A 3 -17.92 -7.84 -38.26
N LYS A 4 -16.73 -8.28 -38.73
CA LYS A 4 -16.37 -9.70 -38.82
C LYS A 4 -15.95 -10.33 -37.48
N LYS A 5 -15.60 -9.51 -36.46
CA LYS A 5 -15.33 -10.01 -35.09
C LYS A 5 -16.61 -10.19 -34.26
N LEU A 6 -17.73 -9.70 -34.77
CA LEU A 6 -19.07 -9.78 -34.18
C LEU A 6 -19.97 -10.78 -34.91
N GLU A 7 -19.42 -11.58 -35.83
CA GLU A 7 -20.19 -12.65 -36.49
C GLU A 7 -20.68 -13.66 -35.44
N GLN A 8 -22.00 -13.80 -35.38
CA GLN A 8 -22.72 -14.84 -34.62
C GLN A 8 -22.82 -16.08 -35.50
N GLU A 9 -21.71 -16.80 -35.67
CA GLU A 9 -21.83 -18.25 -35.87
C GLU A 9 -22.34 -18.86 -34.54
N GLU A 10 -22.85 -20.10 -34.53
CA GLU A 10 -23.37 -20.80 -33.34
C GLU A 10 -22.27 -20.92 -32.26
N LYS A 11 -22.07 -19.84 -31.51
CA LYS A 11 -21.18 -19.77 -30.36
C LYS A 11 -21.87 -20.38 -29.16
N GLN A 12 -21.07 -20.98 -28.29
CA GLN A 12 -21.52 -21.48 -27.00
C GLN A 12 -22.27 -20.40 -26.23
N THR A 13 -23.39 -20.76 -25.63
CA THR A 13 -24.23 -19.82 -24.89
C THR A 13 -23.51 -19.38 -23.62
N ARG A 14 -23.18 -18.09 -23.57
CA ARG A 14 -22.37 -17.49 -22.49
C ARG A 14 -22.99 -16.18 -22.02
N GLY A 15 -23.05 -16.00 -20.72
CA GLY A 15 -23.45 -14.74 -20.08
C GLY A 15 -22.62 -14.41 -18.85
N ILE A 16 -22.95 -13.29 -18.21
CA ILE A 16 -22.37 -12.86 -16.93
C ILE A 16 -23.50 -12.44 -15.99
N ILE A 17 -23.48 -12.95 -14.75
CA ILE A 17 -24.38 -12.48 -13.69
C ILE A 17 -23.91 -11.10 -13.21
N LEU A 18 -24.81 -10.13 -13.27
CA LEU A 18 -24.57 -8.79 -12.74
C LEU A 18 -24.97 -8.69 -11.27
N GLU A 19 -26.14 -9.22 -10.93
CA GLU A 19 -26.74 -9.07 -9.61
C GLU A 19 -27.62 -10.28 -9.30
N VAL A 20 -27.71 -10.63 -8.01
CA VAL A 20 -28.61 -11.67 -7.50
C VAL A 20 -29.51 -11.05 -6.46
N ASN A 21 -30.83 -11.20 -6.63
CA ASN A 21 -31.86 -10.56 -5.82
C ASN A 21 -33.01 -11.54 -5.55
N ASP A 22 -33.61 -11.47 -4.36
CA ASP A 22 -34.87 -12.16 -4.07
C ASP A 22 -36.08 -11.30 -4.47
N GLU A 23 -36.93 -11.85 -5.34
CA GLU A 23 -38.13 -11.18 -5.84
C GLU A 23 -39.39 -11.84 -5.28
N VAL A 24 -40.34 -11.01 -4.83
CA VAL A 24 -41.60 -11.49 -4.26
C VAL A 24 -42.39 -12.28 -5.31
N GLY A 25 -42.62 -13.57 -5.04
CA GLY A 25 -43.36 -14.47 -5.93
C GLY A 25 -42.50 -15.24 -6.95
N LEU A 26 -41.25 -14.84 -7.16
CA LEU A 26 -40.29 -15.54 -8.04
C LEU A 26 -39.17 -16.24 -7.25
N GLY A 27 -38.92 -15.82 -6.01
CA GLY A 27 -37.81 -16.31 -5.19
C GLY A 27 -36.47 -15.74 -5.67
N PRO A 28 -35.37 -16.50 -5.56
CA PRO A 28 -34.06 -16.08 -6.04
C PRO A 28 -34.05 -15.82 -7.55
N THR A 29 -33.59 -14.63 -7.93
CA THR A 29 -33.43 -14.20 -9.32
C THR A 29 -32.04 -13.66 -9.57
N ALA A 30 -31.54 -13.83 -10.79
CA ALA A 30 -30.26 -13.26 -11.21
C ALA A 30 -30.45 -12.41 -12.47
N ASN A 31 -29.95 -11.18 -12.42
CA ASN A 31 -29.84 -10.31 -13.58
C ASN A 31 -28.59 -10.72 -14.36
N MET A 32 -28.74 -11.06 -15.63
CA MET A 32 -27.67 -11.57 -16.48
C MET A 32 -27.61 -10.81 -17.80
N ILE A 33 -26.40 -10.52 -18.27
CA ILE A 33 -26.17 -10.15 -19.67
C ILE A 33 -25.77 -11.42 -20.42
N LEU A 34 -26.60 -11.82 -21.39
CA LEU A 34 -26.26 -12.84 -22.38
C LEU A 34 -25.36 -12.19 -23.45
N ILE A 35 -24.14 -12.72 -23.60
CA ILE A 35 -23.08 -12.16 -24.44
C ILE A 35 -23.01 -12.88 -25.78
N ASP A 36 -23.06 -14.21 -25.77
CA ASP A 36 -22.98 -15.06 -26.94
C ASP A 36 -24.03 -16.19 -26.87
N GLY A 37 -24.41 -16.69 -28.06
CA GLY A 37 -25.29 -17.84 -28.21
C GLY A 37 -26.78 -17.56 -27.96
N HIS A 38 -27.49 -18.61 -27.57
CA HIS A 38 -28.93 -18.65 -27.45
C HIS A 38 -29.33 -19.42 -26.19
N LEU A 39 -30.22 -18.84 -25.38
CA LEU A 39 -30.68 -19.44 -24.12
C LEU A 39 -32.17 -19.76 -24.20
N LYS A 40 -32.52 -21.01 -23.94
CA LYS A 40 -33.89 -21.49 -23.76
C LYS A 40 -34.19 -21.74 -22.29
N LYS A 41 -35.47 -21.69 -21.95
CA LYS A 41 -35.96 -21.97 -20.60
C LYS A 41 -35.61 -23.39 -20.11
N ASP A 42 -35.54 -24.37 -21.01
CA ASP A 42 -35.27 -25.77 -20.68
C ASP A 42 -33.78 -26.15 -20.60
N ASP A 43 -32.90 -25.20 -20.96
CA ASP A 43 -31.45 -25.39 -20.93
C ASP A 43 -30.93 -25.53 -19.50
N ASN A 44 -29.85 -26.30 -19.36
CA ASN A 44 -29.10 -26.31 -18.12
C ASN A 44 -28.19 -25.09 -18.09
N VAL A 45 -28.21 -24.38 -16.96
CA VAL A 45 -27.42 -23.19 -16.70
C VAL A 45 -26.41 -23.51 -15.61
N VAL A 46 -25.13 -23.29 -15.91
CA VAL A 46 -24.00 -23.52 -15.02
C VAL A 46 -23.60 -22.19 -14.39
N VAL A 47 -23.64 -22.12 -13.07
CA VAL A 47 -23.33 -20.93 -12.28
C VAL A 47 -22.50 -21.27 -11.06
N ALA A 48 -21.67 -20.33 -10.61
CA ALA A 48 -20.84 -20.53 -9.42
C ALA A 48 -21.48 -19.91 -8.17
N LYS A 49 -21.43 -20.69 -7.09
CA LYS A 49 -21.59 -20.24 -5.71
C LYS A 49 -20.22 -20.21 -5.05
N ARG A 50 -20.18 -19.70 -3.82
CA ARG A 50 -18.96 -19.63 -2.99
C ARG A 50 -18.18 -20.95 -2.93
N ASP A 51 -18.88 -22.05 -2.64
CA ASP A 51 -18.23 -23.34 -2.32
C ASP A 51 -18.44 -24.40 -3.41
N SER A 52 -19.15 -24.08 -4.49
CA SER A 52 -19.51 -25.06 -5.52
C SER A 52 -19.99 -24.42 -6.81
N VAL A 53 -19.71 -25.06 -7.94
CA VAL A 53 -20.42 -24.80 -9.20
C VAL A 53 -21.63 -25.71 -9.29
N ILE A 54 -22.79 -25.11 -9.60
CA ILE A 54 -24.06 -25.83 -9.69
C ILE A 54 -24.60 -25.79 -11.12
N ILE A 55 -25.38 -26.81 -11.45
CA ILE A 55 -26.18 -26.89 -12.67
C ILE A 55 -27.63 -26.71 -12.24
N THR A 56 -28.32 -25.72 -12.79
CA THR A 56 -29.75 -25.47 -12.51
C THR A 56 -30.51 -25.20 -13.80
N LYS A 57 -31.83 -25.35 -13.75
CA LYS A 57 -32.72 -25.03 -14.87
C LYS A 57 -33.57 -23.79 -14.56
N PRO A 58 -33.61 -22.79 -15.44
CA PRO A 58 -34.49 -21.64 -15.30
C PRO A 58 -35.96 -22.06 -15.14
N LYS A 59 -36.64 -21.55 -14.10
CA LYS A 59 -38.11 -21.67 -13.98
C LYS A 59 -38.82 -20.59 -14.79
N ALA A 60 -38.18 -19.44 -14.96
CA ALA A 60 -38.62 -18.39 -15.85
C ALA A 60 -37.41 -17.64 -16.42
N LEU A 61 -37.52 -17.26 -17.68
CA LEU A 61 -36.70 -16.24 -18.33
C LEU A 61 -37.56 -15.00 -18.51
N LEU A 62 -37.04 -13.85 -18.08
CA LEU A 62 -37.76 -12.60 -18.03
C LEU A 62 -36.97 -11.52 -18.78
N LEU A 63 -37.61 -10.88 -19.76
CA LEU A 63 -37.08 -9.67 -20.39
C LEU A 63 -37.61 -8.42 -19.66
N PRO A 64 -36.77 -7.42 -19.40
CA PRO A 64 -37.24 -6.09 -19.04
C PRO A 64 -38.19 -5.59 -20.13
N LYS A 65 -39.38 -5.12 -19.75
CA LYS A 65 -40.24 -4.47 -20.74
C LYS A 65 -39.62 -3.14 -21.17
N PRO A 66 -39.82 -2.71 -22.44
CA PRO A 66 -39.59 -1.32 -22.82
C PRO A 66 -40.35 -0.38 -21.87
N LEU A 67 -39.90 0.87 -21.74
CA LEU A 67 -40.51 1.88 -20.87
C LEU A 67 -42.05 1.84 -20.94
N ASP A 68 -42.69 1.32 -19.89
CA ASP A 68 -44.14 1.23 -19.76
C ASP A 68 -44.66 2.49 -19.04
N GLU A 69 -45.91 2.89 -19.32
CA GLU A 69 -46.52 4.09 -18.74
C GLU A 69 -46.45 4.10 -17.20
N MET A 70 -46.09 5.25 -16.61
CA MET A 70 -45.92 5.46 -15.16
C MET A 70 -47.18 5.16 -14.31
N ARG A 71 -48.31 4.79 -14.90
CA ARG A 71 -49.62 4.61 -14.26
C ARG A 71 -49.93 3.19 -13.81
N ASP A 72 -49.20 2.16 -14.27
CA ASP A 72 -49.34 0.80 -13.73
C ASP A 72 -47.97 0.10 -13.55
N PRO A 73 -47.29 0.29 -12.40
CA PRO A 73 -45.94 -0.22 -12.16
C PRO A 73 -45.90 -1.73 -11.84
N ARG A 74 -47.00 -2.46 -12.02
CA ARG A 74 -47.16 -3.83 -11.52
C ARG A 74 -46.43 -4.88 -12.36
N ASP A 75 -46.18 -4.63 -13.64
CA ASP A 75 -45.74 -5.69 -14.55
C ASP A 75 -44.44 -5.33 -15.29
N LYS A 76 -43.33 -5.30 -14.53
CA LYS A 76 -42.00 -4.83 -14.97
C LYS A 76 -41.29 -5.77 -15.97
N PHE A 77 -41.72 -7.02 -16.06
CA PHE A 77 -41.03 -8.07 -16.81
C PHE A 77 -41.97 -8.84 -17.72
N LYS A 78 -41.48 -9.23 -18.90
CA LYS A 78 -42.20 -10.10 -19.82
C LYS A 78 -41.57 -11.50 -19.82
N PRO A 79 -42.32 -12.56 -19.50
CA PRO A 79 -41.82 -13.93 -19.62
C PRO A 79 -41.59 -14.30 -21.09
N ILE A 80 -40.50 -15.02 -21.32
CA ILE A 80 -40.08 -15.54 -22.62
C ILE A 80 -39.62 -16.98 -22.50
N ASP A 81 -39.71 -17.73 -23.60
CA ASP A 81 -39.24 -19.12 -23.66
C ASP A 81 -37.81 -19.23 -24.17
N GLU A 82 -37.37 -18.26 -24.99
CA GLU A 82 -36.04 -18.23 -25.57
C GLU A 82 -35.53 -16.80 -25.81
N VAL A 83 -34.20 -16.63 -25.83
CA VAL A 83 -33.54 -15.36 -26.11
C VAL A 83 -32.23 -15.58 -26.87
N GLN A 84 -31.92 -14.69 -27.81
CA GLN A 84 -30.64 -14.67 -28.53
C GLN A 84 -29.77 -13.52 -28.01
N ALA A 85 -28.47 -13.74 -27.94
CA ALA A 85 -27.50 -12.71 -27.59
C ALA A 85 -27.51 -11.55 -28.61
N ALA A 86 -27.14 -10.32 -28.25
CA ALA A 86 -26.86 -9.85 -26.89
C ALA A 86 -28.15 -9.36 -26.20
N ALA A 87 -28.40 -9.80 -24.97
CA ALA A 87 -29.64 -9.46 -24.25
C ALA A 87 -29.42 -9.36 -22.73
N GLY A 88 -30.04 -8.36 -22.11
CA GLY A 88 -30.18 -8.30 -20.65
C GLY A 88 -31.44 -9.06 -20.23
N ILE A 89 -31.27 -10.12 -19.45
CA ILE A 89 -32.36 -10.98 -18.99
C ILE A 89 -32.31 -11.17 -17.48
N LYS A 90 -33.47 -11.49 -16.90
CA LYS A 90 -33.59 -11.95 -15.52
C LYS A 90 -33.95 -13.43 -15.53
N ILE A 91 -33.16 -14.24 -14.84
CA ILE A 91 -33.38 -15.67 -14.66
C ILE A 91 -33.96 -15.89 -13.26
N ALA A 92 -35.04 -16.66 -13.15
CA ALA A 92 -35.58 -17.08 -11.86
C ALA A 92 -35.41 -18.59 -11.68
N SER A 93 -34.77 -19.01 -10.59
CA SER A 93 -34.68 -20.40 -10.18
C SER A 93 -34.38 -20.48 -8.67
N PRO A 94 -35.00 -21.40 -7.91
CA PRO A 94 -34.73 -21.59 -6.48
C PRO A 94 -33.24 -21.83 -6.17
N ASP A 95 -32.51 -22.43 -7.10
CA ASP A 95 -31.11 -22.79 -6.86
C ASP A 95 -30.14 -21.60 -7.03
N LEU A 96 -30.62 -20.42 -7.46
CA LEU A 96 -29.78 -19.22 -7.64
C LEU A 96 -29.41 -18.53 -6.32
N GLU A 97 -29.97 -18.97 -5.19
CA GLU A 97 -29.57 -18.48 -3.88
C GLU A 97 -28.07 -18.70 -3.64
N GLY A 98 -27.35 -17.63 -3.29
CA GLY A 98 -25.91 -17.67 -3.02
C GLY A 98 -25.02 -17.72 -4.26
N VAL A 99 -25.56 -17.53 -5.46
CA VAL A 99 -24.75 -17.29 -6.67
C VAL A 99 -23.97 -15.99 -6.53
N LEU A 100 -22.71 -16.01 -6.97
CA LEU A 100 -21.82 -14.87 -6.86
C LEU A 100 -22.03 -13.90 -8.02
N PRO A 101 -22.16 -12.59 -7.78
CA PRO A 101 -22.15 -11.62 -8.86
C PRO A 101 -20.78 -11.53 -9.54
N GLY A 102 -20.79 -11.33 -10.85
CA GLY A 102 -19.61 -11.32 -11.72
C GLY A 102 -19.24 -12.69 -12.29
N THR A 103 -19.91 -13.79 -11.89
CA THR A 103 -19.62 -15.12 -12.44
C THR A 103 -19.97 -15.20 -13.92
N THR A 104 -19.10 -15.85 -14.70
CA THR A 104 -19.46 -16.35 -16.03
C THR A 104 -20.57 -17.39 -15.90
N VAL A 105 -21.51 -17.35 -16.84
CA VAL A 105 -22.61 -18.31 -16.96
C VAL A 105 -22.47 -19.03 -18.29
N TYR A 106 -22.59 -20.36 -18.24
CA TYR A 106 -22.68 -21.19 -19.43
C TYR A 106 -24.05 -21.86 -19.49
N ALA A 107 -24.56 -22.08 -20.70
CA ALA A 107 -25.79 -22.84 -20.87
C ALA A 107 -25.71 -23.82 -22.03
N SER A 108 -26.30 -25.00 -21.85
CA SER A 108 -26.46 -26.00 -22.91
C SER A 108 -27.64 -26.93 -22.63
N SER A 109 -28.25 -27.42 -23.71
CA SER A 109 -29.22 -28.51 -23.66
C SER A 109 -28.55 -29.89 -23.55
N ASN A 110 -27.27 -30.01 -23.93
CA ASN A 110 -26.52 -31.27 -23.88
C ASN A 110 -25.90 -31.49 -22.48
N PRO A 111 -26.22 -32.62 -21.80
CA PRO A 111 -25.62 -32.95 -20.51
C PRO A 111 -24.09 -33.04 -20.53
N GLU A 112 -23.50 -33.53 -21.62
CA GLU A 112 -22.04 -33.69 -21.72
C GLU A 112 -21.32 -32.34 -21.71
N ASP A 113 -21.78 -31.39 -22.53
CA ASP A 113 -21.25 -30.02 -22.58
C ASP A 113 -21.43 -29.31 -21.22
N THR A 114 -22.55 -29.56 -20.55
CA THR A 114 -22.86 -28.95 -19.25
C THR A 114 -21.85 -29.37 -18.18
N GLU A 115 -21.44 -30.64 -18.16
CA GLU A 115 -20.40 -31.15 -17.26
C GLU A 115 -19.01 -30.61 -17.61
N GLU A 116 -18.72 -30.38 -18.90
CA GLU A 116 -17.48 -29.71 -19.31
C GLU A 116 -17.44 -28.26 -18.81
N PHE A 117 -18.52 -27.50 -19.03
CA PHE A 117 -18.62 -26.12 -18.56
C PHE A 117 -18.53 -26.00 -17.04
N LYS A 118 -19.08 -26.97 -16.31
CA LYS A 118 -18.92 -27.04 -14.86
C LYS A 118 -17.45 -27.11 -14.46
N ARG A 119 -16.67 -28.01 -15.07
CA ARG A 119 -15.23 -28.14 -14.78
C ARG A 119 -14.45 -26.89 -15.15
N THR A 120 -14.78 -26.25 -16.28
CA THR A 120 -14.17 -24.99 -16.68
C THR A 120 -14.41 -23.91 -15.64
N LEU A 121 -15.66 -23.73 -15.19
CA LEU A 121 -16.01 -22.71 -14.21
C LEU A 121 -15.42 -23.01 -12.81
N GLU A 122 -15.30 -24.29 -12.43
CA GLU A 122 -14.60 -24.69 -11.20
C GLU A 122 -13.13 -24.25 -11.24
N SER A 123 -12.44 -24.49 -12.37
CA SER A 123 -11.05 -24.05 -12.55
C SER A 123 -10.90 -22.52 -12.57
N GLU A 124 -11.85 -21.79 -13.15
CA GLU A 124 -11.86 -20.32 -13.09
C GLU A 124 -11.97 -19.85 -11.63
N MET A 125 -12.85 -20.47 -10.85
CA MET A 125 -13.07 -20.09 -9.45
C MET A 125 -11.86 -20.34 -8.55
N GLU A 126 -11.17 -21.46 -8.72
CA GLU A 126 -9.93 -21.75 -8.00
C GLU A 126 -8.83 -20.73 -8.27
N SER A 127 -8.81 -20.12 -9.46
CA SER A 127 -7.79 -19.12 -9.83
C SER A 127 -8.05 -17.73 -9.23
N VAL A 128 -9.31 -17.43 -8.92
CA VAL A 128 -9.76 -16.14 -8.37
C VAL A 128 -9.57 -16.09 -6.87
N PHE A 129 -9.92 -17.17 -6.16
CA PHE A 129 -9.74 -17.25 -4.71
C PHE A 129 -8.30 -17.61 -4.38
N ILE A 130 -7.70 -16.81 -3.50
CA ILE A 130 -6.32 -17.03 -3.05
C ILE A 130 -6.37 -17.33 -1.57
N ASP A 131 -5.76 -18.42 -1.14
CA ASP A 131 -5.48 -18.70 0.26
C ASP A 131 -4.10 -19.37 0.35
N THR A 132 -3.08 -18.57 0.67
CA THR A 132 -1.70 -19.03 0.74
C THR A 132 -1.08 -18.72 2.10
N GLU A 133 -0.15 -19.56 2.54
CA GLU A 133 0.64 -19.34 3.75
C GLU A 133 1.73 -18.26 3.59
N THR A 134 1.79 -17.60 2.43
CA THR A 134 2.77 -16.57 2.14
C THR A 134 2.42 -15.25 2.83
N THR A 135 3.44 -14.43 3.10
CA THR A 135 3.26 -13.09 3.67
C THR A 135 2.68 -12.17 2.60
N GLY A 136 1.50 -11.61 2.83
CA GLY A 136 0.84 -10.70 1.89
C GLY A 136 -0.43 -10.08 2.46
N VAL A 137 -0.99 -9.11 1.76
CA VAL A 137 -2.24 -8.46 2.19
C VAL A 137 -3.42 -9.43 2.12
N ILE A 138 -4.44 -9.18 2.93
CA ILE A 138 -5.73 -9.87 2.87
C ILE A 138 -6.73 -8.99 2.14
N LEU A 139 -7.34 -9.50 1.09
CA LEU A 139 -8.31 -8.80 0.25
C LEU A 139 -9.70 -9.43 0.39
N LYS A 140 -10.69 -8.58 0.69
CA LYS A 140 -12.10 -8.95 0.82
C LYS A 140 -12.95 -8.08 -0.09
N CYS A 141 -13.75 -8.68 -0.97
CA CYS A 141 -14.57 -7.99 -1.95
C CYS A 141 -16.03 -8.46 -1.93
N ASP A 142 -16.92 -7.71 -2.57
CA ASP A 142 -18.34 -8.03 -2.69
C ASP A 142 -18.67 -8.97 -3.86
N THR A 143 -17.85 -8.92 -4.91
CA THR A 143 -18.09 -9.55 -6.21
C THR A 143 -16.80 -10.15 -6.77
N ILE A 144 -16.91 -11.10 -7.69
CA ILE A 144 -15.75 -11.71 -8.35
C ILE A 144 -15.00 -10.67 -9.19
N GLY A 145 -15.72 -9.85 -9.95
CA GLY A 145 -15.11 -8.87 -10.84
C GLY A 145 -14.27 -7.82 -10.12
N SER A 146 -14.69 -7.38 -8.92
CA SER A 146 -13.87 -6.47 -8.11
C SER A 146 -12.66 -7.17 -7.50
N LEU A 147 -12.82 -8.43 -7.07
CA LEU A 147 -11.73 -9.25 -6.56
C LEU A 147 -10.63 -9.46 -7.61
N GLU A 148 -11.00 -9.80 -8.84
CA GLU A 148 -10.08 -9.95 -9.98
C GLU A 148 -9.36 -8.65 -10.31
N ALA A 149 -10.11 -7.54 -10.43
CA ALA A 149 -9.56 -6.24 -10.78
C ALA A 149 -8.54 -5.76 -9.75
N ILE A 150 -8.87 -5.83 -8.45
CA ILE A 150 -7.97 -5.41 -7.38
C ILE A 150 -6.76 -6.35 -7.30
N THR A 151 -6.96 -7.65 -7.43
CA THR A 151 -5.86 -8.64 -7.44
C THR A 151 -4.84 -8.35 -8.53
N GLU A 152 -5.30 -8.07 -9.75
CA GLU A 152 -4.43 -7.72 -10.88
C GLU A 152 -3.68 -6.40 -10.64
N MET A 153 -4.33 -5.38 -10.07
CA MET A 153 -3.69 -4.10 -9.76
C MET A 153 -2.60 -4.25 -8.68
N LEU A 154 -2.88 -5.01 -7.61
CA LEU A 154 -1.90 -5.30 -6.56
C LEU A 154 -0.70 -6.08 -7.11
N ARG A 155 -0.93 -7.08 -7.98
CA ARG A 155 0.15 -7.81 -8.66
C ARG A 155 1.04 -6.90 -9.51
N ARG A 156 0.45 -5.95 -10.26
CA ARG A 156 1.20 -4.96 -11.04
C ARG A 156 2.07 -4.05 -10.18
N GLN A 157 1.59 -3.71 -8.98
CA GLN A 157 2.35 -2.96 -7.97
C GLN A 157 3.30 -3.84 -7.15
N GLN A 158 3.42 -5.14 -7.47
CA GLN A 158 4.25 -6.11 -6.77
C GLN A 158 3.87 -6.27 -5.28
N VAL A 159 2.60 -6.04 -4.95
CA VAL A 159 2.07 -6.27 -3.60
C VAL A 159 1.61 -7.73 -3.51
N PRO A 160 2.23 -8.56 -2.65
CA PRO A 160 1.83 -9.95 -2.48
C PRO A 160 0.48 -10.05 -1.77
N ILE A 161 -0.30 -11.05 -2.13
CA ILE A 161 -1.63 -11.32 -1.57
C ILE A 161 -1.56 -12.66 -0.87
N SER A 162 -1.82 -12.67 0.44
CA SER A 162 -1.93 -13.91 1.21
C SER A 162 -3.30 -14.54 0.99
N LYS A 163 -4.35 -13.70 1.00
CA LYS A 163 -5.74 -14.16 0.87
C LYS A 163 -6.57 -13.21 0.02
N ALA A 164 -7.38 -13.75 -0.88
CA ALA A 164 -8.36 -13.03 -1.69
C ALA A 164 -9.69 -13.79 -1.65
N ASP A 165 -10.73 -13.18 -1.08
CA ASP A 165 -12.00 -13.84 -0.80
C ASP A 165 -13.20 -12.89 -0.91
N ILE A 166 -14.40 -13.45 -1.07
CA ILE A 166 -15.65 -12.69 -1.17
C ILE A 166 -16.39 -12.68 0.16
N GLY A 167 -16.99 -11.55 0.48
CA GLY A 167 -17.84 -11.34 1.65
C GLY A 167 -17.18 -10.50 2.74
N PRO A 168 -17.86 -10.35 3.89
CA PRO A 168 -17.44 -9.46 4.95
C PRO A 168 -16.10 -9.87 5.56
N VAL A 169 -15.44 -8.89 6.18
CA VAL A 169 -14.23 -9.12 6.97
C VAL A 169 -14.63 -9.80 8.27
N THR A 170 -14.02 -10.94 8.55
CA THR A 170 -14.30 -11.78 9.72
C THR A 170 -13.16 -11.70 10.74
N ARG A 171 -13.41 -12.09 11.99
CA ARG A 171 -12.35 -12.19 13.01
C ARG A 171 -11.19 -13.10 12.60
N ARG A 172 -11.46 -14.15 11.81
CA ARG A 172 -10.40 -15.03 11.27
C ARG A 172 -9.45 -14.28 10.34
N ASP A 173 -9.97 -13.39 9.51
CA ASP A 173 -9.17 -12.56 8.60
C ASP A 173 -8.23 -11.65 9.41
N VAL A 174 -8.71 -11.07 10.52
CA VAL A 174 -7.90 -10.23 11.43
C VAL A 174 -6.77 -11.03 12.09
N MET A 175 -7.04 -12.25 12.55
CA MET A 175 -6.03 -13.12 13.16
C MET A 175 -4.93 -13.51 12.17
N GLN A 176 -5.29 -13.74 10.90
CA GLN A 176 -4.31 -14.00 9.85
C GLN A 176 -3.47 -12.75 9.54
N ALA A 177 -4.10 -11.58 9.42
CA ALA A 177 -3.39 -10.31 9.22
C ALA A 177 -2.41 -10.02 10.36
N LYS A 178 -2.76 -10.36 11.60
CA LYS A 178 -1.87 -10.26 12.77
C LYS A 178 -0.60 -11.10 12.63
N ALA A 179 -0.74 -12.37 12.24
CA ALA A 179 0.42 -13.24 12.03
C ALA A 179 1.35 -12.73 10.90
N ILE A 180 0.78 -12.06 9.90
CA ILE A 180 1.51 -11.44 8.79
C ILE A 180 2.22 -10.17 9.27
N LYS A 181 1.53 -9.34 10.07
CA LYS A 181 2.05 -8.09 10.64
C LYS A 181 3.33 -8.29 11.47
N ASP A 182 3.41 -9.40 12.19
CA ASP A 182 4.60 -9.75 12.99
C ASP A 182 5.85 -9.98 12.12
N LYS A 183 5.67 -10.34 10.85
CA LYS A 183 6.75 -10.51 9.86
C LYS A 183 7.00 -9.23 9.07
N ASP A 184 5.93 -8.63 8.55
CA ASP A 184 5.96 -7.39 7.79
C ASP A 184 4.72 -6.56 8.12
N ARG A 185 4.95 -5.43 8.79
CA ARG A 185 3.87 -4.55 9.23
C ARG A 185 3.08 -3.93 8.08
N HIS A 186 3.70 -3.73 6.91
CA HIS A 186 3.06 -3.12 5.75
C HIS A 186 2.15 -4.12 5.02
N LEU A 187 2.45 -5.42 5.12
CA LEU A 187 1.62 -6.47 4.52
C LEU A 187 0.55 -7.01 5.47
N GLY A 188 0.72 -6.86 6.78
CA GLY A 188 -0.23 -7.30 7.80
C GLY A 188 -1.47 -6.40 7.94
N VAL A 189 -2.20 -6.21 6.83
CA VAL A 189 -3.37 -5.34 6.73
C VAL A 189 -4.50 -6.02 5.95
N ILE A 190 -5.70 -5.47 6.06
CA ILE A 190 -6.89 -5.95 5.33
C ILE A 190 -7.37 -4.84 4.39
N LEU A 191 -7.58 -5.19 3.12
CA LEU A 191 -8.22 -4.37 2.10
C LEU A 191 -9.65 -4.86 1.92
N ALA A 192 -10.64 -4.03 2.27
CA ALA A 192 -12.06 -4.34 2.25
C ALA A 192 -12.78 -3.46 1.22
N PHE A 193 -13.07 -4.04 0.05
CA PHE A 193 -13.76 -3.36 -1.03
C PHE A 193 -15.27 -3.62 -0.99
N ASN A 194 -16.06 -2.57 -0.76
CA ASN A 194 -17.52 -2.59 -0.72
C ASN A 194 -18.14 -3.68 0.19
N VAL A 195 -17.42 -4.11 1.22
CA VAL A 195 -17.87 -5.12 2.18
C VAL A 195 -17.88 -4.56 3.60
N LYS A 196 -18.72 -5.15 4.45
CA LYS A 196 -18.77 -4.80 5.87
C LYS A 196 -17.67 -5.51 6.64
N VAL A 197 -17.20 -4.87 7.71
CA VAL A 197 -16.42 -5.52 8.77
C VAL A 197 -17.36 -5.92 9.90
N PHE A 198 -17.37 -7.20 10.28
CA PHE A 198 -18.19 -7.66 11.41
C PHE A 198 -17.71 -7.07 12.74
N ASP A 199 -18.63 -6.95 13.70
CA ASP A 199 -18.34 -6.26 14.97
C ASP A 199 -17.28 -6.98 15.81
N ASP A 200 -17.27 -8.32 15.79
CA ASP A 200 -16.22 -9.13 16.42
C ASP A 200 -14.84 -8.93 15.77
N ALA A 201 -14.81 -8.73 14.45
CA ALA A 201 -13.60 -8.41 13.72
C ALA A 201 -13.09 -7.00 14.05
N LYS A 202 -13.99 -6.00 14.18
CA LYS A 202 -13.60 -4.64 14.57
C LYS A 202 -12.93 -4.60 15.95
N ILE A 203 -13.52 -5.28 16.94
CA ILE A 203 -12.96 -5.38 18.28
C ILE A 203 -11.54 -5.97 18.22
N GLU A 204 -11.36 -7.08 17.48
CA GLU A 204 -10.04 -7.71 17.33
C GLU A 204 -9.04 -6.81 16.58
N CYS A 205 -9.49 -6.02 15.59
CA CYS A 205 -8.64 -5.05 14.90
C CYS A 205 -8.09 -3.99 15.87
N ASP A 206 -8.94 -3.47 16.76
CA ASP A 206 -8.53 -2.47 17.75
C ASP A 206 -7.55 -3.06 18.76
N GLU A 207 -7.82 -4.26 19.27
CA GLU A 207 -6.97 -4.97 20.24
C GLU A 207 -5.61 -5.39 19.66
N SER A 208 -5.59 -5.88 18.41
CA SER A 208 -4.38 -6.35 17.74
C SER A 208 -3.70 -5.26 16.89
N HIS A 209 -4.26 -4.04 16.88
CA HIS A 209 -3.84 -2.90 16.09
C HIS A 209 -3.69 -3.24 14.58
N ILE A 210 -4.64 -4.01 14.04
CA ILE A 210 -4.67 -4.34 12.61
C ILE A 210 -5.39 -3.24 11.86
N ARG A 211 -4.75 -2.74 10.80
CA ARG A 211 -5.34 -1.71 9.95
C ARG A 211 -6.23 -2.35 8.90
N VAL A 212 -7.47 -1.87 8.81
CA VAL A 212 -8.41 -2.21 7.76
C VAL A 212 -8.61 -0.97 6.89
N PHE A 213 -8.44 -1.13 5.58
CA PHE A 213 -8.75 -0.12 4.59
C PHE A 213 -10.11 -0.46 3.99
N GLU A 214 -11.11 0.38 4.26
CA GLU A 214 -12.47 0.21 3.76
C GLU A 214 -12.76 1.27 2.69
N ASP A 215 -13.14 0.85 1.49
CA ASP A 215 -13.53 1.78 0.42
C ASP A 215 -14.54 1.14 -0.54
N LYS A 216 -15.26 1.99 -1.29
CA LYS A 216 -16.16 1.60 -2.38
C LYS A 216 -15.56 1.87 -3.76
N VAL A 217 -14.42 2.55 -3.83
CA VAL A 217 -13.72 2.89 -5.07
C VAL A 217 -12.36 2.19 -5.11
N ILE A 218 -12.12 1.41 -6.18
CA ILE A 218 -10.94 0.54 -6.32
C ILE A 218 -9.63 1.34 -6.20
N TYR A 219 -9.50 2.43 -6.95
CA TYR A 219 -8.28 3.24 -6.95
C TYR A 219 -8.03 3.88 -5.59
N SER A 220 -9.09 4.42 -4.95
CA SER A 220 -8.99 5.03 -3.63
C SER A 220 -8.50 4.06 -2.56
N LEU A 221 -8.98 2.80 -2.60
CA LEU A 221 -8.53 1.75 -1.68
C LEU A 221 -7.02 1.49 -1.79
N ILE A 222 -6.54 1.31 -3.02
CA ILE A 222 -5.14 0.98 -3.31
C ILE A 222 -4.22 2.18 -3.05
N ASP A 223 -4.65 3.39 -3.42
CA ASP A 223 -3.88 4.62 -3.22
C ASP A 223 -3.76 4.93 -1.73
N THR A 224 -4.83 4.77 -0.94
CA THR A 224 -4.81 4.97 0.50
C THR A 224 -3.86 3.98 1.20
N TYR A 225 -3.87 2.73 0.76
CA TYR A 225 -2.91 1.72 1.25
C TYR A 225 -1.47 2.09 0.87
N SER A 226 -1.21 2.39 -0.40
CA SER A 226 0.12 2.73 -0.90
C SER A 226 0.69 3.96 -0.20
N GLN A 227 -0.12 5.02 -0.07
CA GLN A 227 0.26 6.25 0.62
C GLN A 227 0.63 5.96 2.09
N TRP A 228 -0.14 5.13 2.78
CA TRP A 228 0.20 4.75 4.15
C TRP A 228 1.52 3.98 4.26
N VAL A 229 1.78 3.06 3.33
CA VAL A 229 3.07 2.33 3.29
C VAL A 229 4.22 3.30 3.05
N ASP A 230 4.07 4.24 2.13
CA ASP A 230 5.11 5.22 1.78
C ASP A 230 5.37 6.21 2.92
N ASP A 231 4.31 6.71 3.57
CA ASP A 231 4.41 7.61 4.72
C ASP A 231 5.12 6.92 5.88
N ASP A 232 4.74 5.69 6.22
CA ASP A 232 5.35 4.96 7.33
C ASP A 232 6.82 4.59 7.05
N LYS A 233 7.16 4.26 5.79
CA LYS A 233 8.56 4.07 5.36
C LYS A 233 9.34 5.38 5.46
N SER A 234 8.77 6.49 5.00
CA SER A 234 9.39 7.81 5.08
C SER A 234 9.63 8.22 6.52
N ASP A 235 8.68 7.99 7.43
CA ASP A 235 8.80 8.30 8.85
C ASP A 235 9.90 7.48 9.54
N LEU A 236 10.00 6.20 9.20
CA LEU A 236 11.10 5.35 9.66
C LEU A 236 12.44 5.86 9.15
N GLU A 237 12.53 6.19 7.86
CA GLU A 237 13.73 6.74 7.25
C GLU A 237 14.13 8.09 7.86
N ASN A 238 13.17 8.97 8.12
CA ASN A 238 13.40 10.25 8.78
C ASN A 238 13.86 10.08 10.23
N SER A 239 13.33 9.08 10.94
CA SER A 239 13.72 8.76 12.30
C SER A 239 15.16 8.26 12.37
N ILE A 240 15.54 7.33 11.49
CA ILE A 240 16.91 6.85 11.35
C ILE A 240 17.85 8.01 10.97
N PHE A 241 17.47 8.85 10.02
CA PHE A 241 18.27 9.99 9.59
C PHE A 241 18.54 10.99 10.72
N LYS A 242 17.56 11.24 11.61
CA LYS A 242 17.71 12.13 12.77
C LYS A 242 18.74 11.63 13.78
N GLU A 243 18.99 10.33 13.85
CA GLU A 243 19.99 9.74 14.73
C GLU A 243 21.42 9.97 14.24
N PHE A 244 21.60 10.16 12.92
CA PHE A 244 22.93 10.42 12.38
C PHE A 244 23.51 11.73 12.85
N THR A 245 24.84 11.73 12.96
CA THR A 245 25.62 12.94 13.11
C THR A 245 25.28 13.94 12.01
N PRO A 246 24.77 15.14 12.33
CA PRO A 246 24.41 16.12 11.32
C PRO A 246 25.67 16.61 10.60
N ILE A 247 25.55 16.88 9.31
CA ILE A 247 26.66 17.42 8.51
C ILE A 247 26.72 18.91 8.71
N CYS A 248 27.83 19.39 9.26
CA CYS A 248 27.98 20.79 9.57
C CYS A 248 29.44 21.23 9.47
N LYS A 249 29.61 22.47 9.00
CA LYS A 249 30.87 23.22 8.96
C LYS A 249 30.66 24.48 9.79
N PHE A 250 31.59 24.78 10.69
CA PHE A 250 31.50 25.95 11.55
C PHE A 250 32.88 26.54 11.84
N THR A 251 32.92 27.84 12.11
CA THR A 251 34.15 28.62 12.31
C THR A 251 34.21 29.18 13.72
N PHE A 252 35.39 29.16 14.34
CA PHE A 252 35.67 29.87 15.59
C PHE A 252 35.85 31.36 15.30
N LEU A 253 34.97 32.19 15.87
CA LEU A 253 35.00 33.64 15.74
C LEU A 253 36.18 34.30 16.47
N LYS A 254 36.81 35.25 15.77
CA LYS A 254 37.93 36.05 16.29
C LYS A 254 37.51 36.98 17.42
N GLY A 255 38.27 37.00 18.52
CA GLY A 255 38.00 37.80 19.71
C GLY A 255 36.88 37.25 20.61
N TYR A 256 36.28 36.11 20.30
CA TYR A 256 35.20 35.49 21.08
C TYR A 256 35.69 34.31 21.93
N THR A 257 36.82 34.50 22.61
CA THR A 257 37.34 33.54 23.57
C THR A 257 36.82 33.86 24.97
N PHE A 258 35.95 33.01 25.54
CA PHE A 258 35.35 33.24 26.87
C PHE A 258 36.07 32.46 27.97
N ARG A 259 36.53 31.24 27.67
CA ARG A 259 37.25 30.39 28.62
C ARG A 259 38.23 29.47 27.89
N ASN A 260 39.48 29.44 28.31
CA ASN A 260 40.54 28.72 27.59
C ASN A 260 40.50 27.20 27.74
N ASN A 261 40.05 26.65 28.87
CA ASN A 261 39.93 25.21 29.10
C ASN A 261 39.01 24.86 30.29
N ASN A 262 38.70 23.55 30.41
CA ASN A 262 37.95 22.92 31.50
C ASN A 262 36.59 23.55 31.88
N PRO A 263 35.62 23.68 30.96
CA PRO A 263 35.70 23.42 29.52
C PRO A 263 36.18 24.64 28.73
N ALA A 264 36.72 24.45 27.52
CA ALA A 264 36.95 25.57 26.62
C ALA A 264 35.59 26.13 26.18
N VAL A 265 35.41 27.44 26.22
CA VAL A 265 34.18 28.13 25.80
C VAL A 265 34.55 29.25 24.84
N PHE A 266 33.99 29.19 23.64
CA PHE A 266 34.32 30.13 22.57
C PHE A 266 33.13 30.36 21.63
N GLY A 267 33.08 31.53 21.00
CA GLY A 267 32.06 31.86 20.01
C GLY A 267 32.32 31.16 18.68
N ILE A 268 31.27 30.58 18.12
CA ILE A 268 31.30 29.96 16.80
C ILE A 268 30.21 30.56 15.91
N ARG A 269 30.41 30.46 14.60
CA ARG A 269 29.35 30.64 13.59
C ARG A 269 29.20 29.36 12.78
N VAL A 270 27.97 28.91 12.58
CA VAL A 270 27.69 27.78 11.69
C VAL A 270 27.69 28.27 10.24
N ASP A 271 28.64 27.79 9.43
CA ASP A 271 28.76 28.18 8.03
C ASP A 271 27.91 27.31 7.10
N VAL A 272 27.71 26.03 7.43
CA VAL A 272 26.88 25.09 6.66
C VAL A 272 26.18 24.12 7.61
N GLY A 273 24.93 23.81 7.30
CA GLY A 273 24.16 22.73 7.93
C GLY A 273 23.68 23.09 9.34
N THR A 274 23.57 22.07 10.20
CA THR A 274 23.10 22.23 11.59
C THR A 274 24.07 21.58 12.56
N LEU A 275 24.43 22.30 13.62
CA LEU A 275 25.28 21.78 14.69
C LEU A 275 24.43 21.33 15.88
N ARG A 276 24.72 20.16 16.44
CA ARG A 276 24.00 19.61 17.60
C ARG A 276 24.95 19.41 18.77
N GLN A 277 24.41 19.49 19.99
CA GLN A 277 25.16 19.06 21.17
C GLN A 277 25.60 17.60 21.06
N LYS A 278 26.68 17.25 21.77
CA LYS A 278 27.28 15.91 21.86
C LYS A 278 27.87 15.39 20.53
N THR A 279 27.84 16.18 19.47
CA THR A 279 28.45 15.84 18.19
C THR A 279 29.98 15.90 18.27
N SER A 280 30.63 14.86 17.74
CA SER A 280 32.08 14.85 17.50
C SER A 280 32.44 15.78 16.34
N PHE A 281 33.58 16.45 16.41
CA PHE A 281 34.07 17.29 15.31
C PHE A 281 35.58 17.17 15.10
N THR A 282 36.00 17.52 13.89
CA THR A 282 37.38 17.47 13.40
C THR A 282 37.81 18.82 12.87
N ASN A 283 39.12 19.06 12.81
CA ASN A 283 39.70 20.17 12.07
C ASN A 283 39.86 19.82 10.57
N LYS A 284 40.38 20.78 9.78
CA LYS A 284 40.69 20.62 8.35
C LYS A 284 41.68 19.50 8.02
N THR A 285 42.48 19.03 8.98
CA THR A 285 43.47 17.96 8.79
C THR A 285 42.92 16.57 9.13
N GLY A 286 41.62 16.46 9.44
CA GLY A 286 40.98 15.19 9.81
C GLY A 286 41.23 14.74 11.25
N LYS A 287 41.94 15.54 12.05
CA LYS A 287 42.19 15.24 13.46
C LYS A 287 40.95 15.56 14.28
N LYS A 288 40.42 14.53 14.96
CA LYS A 288 39.34 14.69 15.96
C LYS A 288 39.79 15.65 17.07
N ILE A 289 39.02 16.72 17.28
CA ILE A 289 39.31 17.74 18.30
C ILE A 289 38.60 17.40 19.60
N GLY A 290 37.30 17.06 19.53
CA GLY A 290 36.50 16.76 20.72
C GLY A 290 35.03 16.54 20.39
N ASN A 291 34.21 16.57 21.44
CA ASN A 291 32.76 16.52 21.37
C ASN A 291 32.20 17.82 21.93
N ILE A 292 31.17 18.36 21.28
CA ILE A 292 30.46 19.54 21.76
C ILE A 292 29.75 19.20 23.06
N HIS A 293 30.06 19.92 24.13
CA HIS A 293 29.45 19.74 25.44
C HIS A 293 28.10 20.46 25.53
N SER A 294 28.10 21.77 25.26
CA SER A 294 26.91 22.61 25.23
C SER A 294 27.01 23.67 24.13
N LEU A 295 25.85 24.13 23.68
CA LEU A 295 25.68 25.26 22.77
C LEU A 295 24.76 26.25 23.48
N GLU A 296 25.11 27.54 23.49
CA GLU A 296 24.38 28.58 24.20
C GLU A 296 24.14 29.80 23.32
N ALA A 297 22.86 30.18 23.18
CA ALA A 297 22.41 31.40 22.52
C ALA A 297 21.77 32.30 23.58
N ASP A 298 22.23 33.56 23.70
CA ASP A 298 21.72 34.54 24.68
C ASP A 298 21.66 34.01 26.12
N GLY A 299 22.68 33.24 26.53
CA GLY A 299 22.77 32.64 27.87
C GLY A 299 21.81 31.47 28.12
N LYS A 300 21.12 30.96 27.09
CA LYS A 300 20.26 29.78 27.16
C LYS A 300 20.84 28.63 26.37
N THR A 301 20.86 27.44 26.97
CA THR A 301 21.29 26.22 26.30
C THR A 301 20.34 25.84 25.16
N VAL A 302 20.87 25.68 23.95
CA VAL A 302 20.13 25.27 22.74
C VAL A 302 20.56 23.88 22.28
N LYS A 303 19.61 23.05 21.82
CA LYS A 303 19.91 21.67 21.40
C LYS A 303 20.62 21.61 20.04
N GLU A 304 20.27 22.53 19.17
CA GLU A 304 20.77 22.64 17.80
C GLU A 304 20.93 24.11 17.42
N VAL A 305 21.80 24.36 16.44
CA VAL A 305 22.17 25.69 15.92
C VAL A 305 22.24 25.60 14.41
N LYS A 306 21.55 26.49 13.71
CA LYS A 306 21.40 26.47 12.26
C LYS A 306 22.46 27.33 11.58
N MET A 307 22.55 27.21 10.26
CA MET A 307 23.39 28.04 9.41
C MET A 307 23.19 29.54 9.70
N ASP A 308 24.29 30.29 9.65
CA ASP A 308 24.42 31.73 9.92
C ASP A 308 24.17 32.15 11.38
N GLU A 309 23.83 31.23 12.28
CA GLU A 309 23.70 31.54 13.70
C GLU A 309 25.07 31.55 14.41
N GLU A 310 25.21 32.49 15.34
CA GLU A 310 26.39 32.65 16.20
C GLU A 310 26.04 32.29 17.64
N VAL A 311 26.81 31.38 18.24
CA VAL A 311 26.56 30.88 19.60
C VAL A 311 27.85 30.68 20.38
N ALA A 312 27.75 30.61 21.70
CA ALA A 312 28.84 30.10 22.53
C ALA A 312 28.85 28.57 22.49
N CYS A 313 30.01 27.99 22.17
CA CYS A 313 30.24 26.55 22.14
C CYS A 313 31.18 26.15 23.28
N SER A 314 30.78 25.13 24.04
CA SER A 314 31.60 24.54 25.09
C SER A 314 32.16 23.19 24.66
N VAL A 315 33.46 22.96 24.88
CA VAL A 315 34.13 21.70 24.55
C VAL A 315 35.02 21.24 25.71
N GLN A 316 34.79 20.02 26.18
CA GLN A 316 35.60 19.42 27.25
C GLN A 316 36.95 18.92 26.71
N ASN A 317 37.98 18.93 27.57
CA ASN A 317 39.33 18.42 27.28
C ASN A 317 40.07 19.10 26.11
N VAL A 318 39.62 20.29 25.70
CA VAL A 318 40.27 21.13 24.69
C VAL A 318 40.85 22.38 25.35
N THR A 319 42.02 22.83 24.88
CA THR A 319 42.64 24.10 25.29
C THR A 319 42.82 25.03 24.09
N ILE A 320 42.26 26.22 24.18
CA ILE A 320 42.40 27.30 23.19
C ILE A 320 43.85 27.82 23.20
N GLY A 321 44.42 28.09 22.03
CA GLY A 321 45.83 28.47 21.85
C GLY A 321 46.80 27.28 21.80
N ARG A 322 46.32 26.05 22.00
CA ARG A 322 47.13 24.82 21.90
C ARG A 322 46.54 23.82 20.91
N GLN A 323 45.26 23.46 21.05
CA GLN A 323 44.59 22.51 20.15
C GLN A 323 43.70 23.18 19.11
N ILE A 324 43.14 24.34 19.45
CA ILE A 324 42.29 25.15 18.59
C ILE A 324 42.69 26.62 18.71
N ASN A 325 42.54 27.38 17.64
CA ASN A 325 42.80 28.82 17.58
C ASN A 325 41.61 29.55 16.96
N GLU A 326 41.56 30.87 17.20
CA GLU A 326 40.59 31.74 16.53
C GLU A 326 40.72 31.61 14.99
N GLU A 327 39.61 31.74 14.28
CA GLU A 327 39.51 31.59 12.82
C GLU A 327 39.71 30.15 12.31
N ASP A 328 39.91 29.15 13.19
CA ASP A 328 39.87 27.74 12.81
C ASP A 328 38.48 27.34 12.31
N VAL A 329 38.47 26.48 11.29
CA VAL A 329 37.24 25.89 10.74
C VAL A 329 37.19 24.41 11.08
N PHE A 330 36.02 24.00 11.54
CA PHE A 330 35.73 22.66 11.99
C PHE A 330 34.61 22.02 11.16
N TYR A 331 34.60 20.70 11.18
CA TYR A 331 33.58 19.88 10.53
C TYR A 331 33.06 18.86 11.53
N THR A 332 31.77 18.56 11.49
CA THR A 332 31.25 17.42 12.24
C THR A 332 31.86 16.12 11.74
N LEU A 333 31.95 15.14 12.63
CA LEU A 333 32.61 13.86 12.38
C LEU A 333 31.60 12.72 12.50
N PRO A 334 30.85 12.40 11.44
CA PRO A 334 30.04 11.19 11.40
C PRO A 334 30.93 9.94 11.53
N THR A 335 30.36 8.83 11.98
CA THR A 335 31.08 7.55 11.95
C THR A 335 31.28 7.07 10.51
N PRO A 336 32.24 6.16 10.23
CA PRO A 336 32.40 5.59 8.88
C PRO A 336 31.12 4.94 8.34
N SER A 337 30.32 4.31 9.22
CA SER A 337 29.04 3.70 8.86
C SER A 337 27.98 4.76 8.51
N GLU A 338 27.85 5.80 9.33
CA GLU A 338 26.95 6.93 9.05
C GLU A 338 27.33 7.62 7.74
N ALA A 339 28.60 7.93 7.53
CA ALA A 339 29.09 8.56 6.30
C ALA A 339 28.75 7.73 5.05
N LYS A 340 28.90 6.39 5.12
CA LYS A 340 28.51 5.48 4.05
C LYS A 340 27.00 5.54 3.78
N GLN A 341 26.17 5.49 4.82
CA GLN A 341 24.71 5.54 4.68
C GLN A 341 24.24 6.90 4.14
N LEU A 342 24.83 8.00 4.63
CA LEU A 342 24.57 9.35 4.13
C LEU A 342 24.93 9.49 2.65
N LEU A 343 26.04 8.92 2.19
CA LEU A 343 26.43 8.95 0.77
C LEU A 343 25.55 8.07 -0.11
N LYS A 344 25.25 6.84 0.31
CA LYS A 344 24.60 5.82 -0.54
C LYS A 344 23.08 5.87 -0.50
N LYS A 345 22.48 6.15 0.66
CA LYS A 345 21.03 6.06 0.89
C LYS A 345 20.39 7.42 1.12
N TYR A 346 21.01 8.28 1.93
CA TYR A 346 20.37 9.53 2.40
C TYR A 346 20.90 10.81 1.74
N ALA A 347 21.65 10.72 0.64
CA ALA A 347 22.19 11.89 -0.04
C ALA A 347 21.09 12.86 -0.52
N HIS A 348 19.91 12.33 -0.88
CA HIS A 348 18.75 13.09 -1.29
C HIS A 348 18.09 13.91 -0.17
N LYS A 349 18.42 13.63 1.11
CA LYS A 349 17.94 14.39 2.28
C LYS A 349 18.86 15.57 2.64
N LEU A 350 20.04 15.67 2.03
CA LEU A 350 21.02 16.73 2.28
C LEU A 350 20.83 17.87 1.28
N THR A 351 21.03 19.10 1.74
CA THR A 351 21.15 20.25 0.85
C THR A 351 22.42 20.14 -0.02
N SER A 352 22.47 20.88 -1.13
CA SER A 352 23.65 20.88 -2.00
C SER A 352 24.93 21.35 -1.29
N GLU A 353 24.82 22.14 -0.23
CA GLU A 353 25.95 22.58 0.60
C GLU A 353 26.37 21.53 1.62
N GLU A 354 25.42 20.89 2.28
CA GLU A 354 25.70 19.76 3.18
C GLU A 354 26.31 18.59 2.42
N LEU A 355 25.84 18.27 1.22
CA LEU A 355 26.41 17.20 0.40
C LEU A 355 27.85 17.51 -0.03
N ARG A 356 28.15 18.77 -0.40
CA ARG A 356 29.53 19.21 -0.67
C ARG A 356 30.40 19.09 0.57
N THR A 357 29.88 19.49 1.73
CA THR A 357 30.57 19.41 3.02
C THR A 357 30.82 17.94 3.43
N LEU A 358 29.86 17.04 3.23
CA LEU A 358 30.02 15.61 3.48
C LEU A 358 31.13 15.01 2.60
N ASN A 359 31.18 15.36 1.31
CA ASN A 359 32.25 14.92 0.42
C ASN A 359 33.62 15.46 0.86
N GLU A 360 33.67 16.71 1.33
CA GLU A 360 34.87 17.32 1.92
C GLU A 360 35.32 16.56 3.17
N ILE A 361 34.41 16.28 4.10
CA ILE A 361 34.67 15.46 5.31
C ILE A 361 35.23 14.09 4.93
N VAL A 362 34.59 13.40 3.98
CA VAL A 362 35.00 12.06 3.55
C VAL A 362 36.40 12.10 2.93
N ARG A 363 36.70 13.11 2.11
CA ARG A 363 38.04 13.29 1.52
C ARG A 363 39.09 13.50 2.61
N ILE A 364 38.84 14.42 3.54
CA ILE A 364 39.75 14.72 4.66
C ILE A 364 40.00 13.46 5.51
N GLN A 365 38.94 12.72 5.87
CA GLN A 365 39.06 11.52 6.69
C GLN A 365 39.78 10.38 5.97
N ARG A 366 39.67 10.28 4.64
CA ARG A 366 40.38 9.26 3.85
C ARG A 366 41.90 9.43 3.79
N GLU A 367 42.41 10.63 4.06
CA GLU A 367 43.85 10.85 4.19
C GLU A 367 44.46 10.10 5.39
N THR A 368 43.64 9.82 6.41
CA THR A 368 44.06 9.07 7.61
C THR A 368 43.48 7.65 7.67
N ASN A 369 42.27 7.46 7.15
CA ASN A 369 41.57 6.18 7.10
C ASN A 369 41.01 5.92 5.68
N PRO A 370 41.74 5.20 4.81
CA PRO A 370 41.36 5.02 3.41
C PRO A 370 39.97 4.39 3.17
N VAL A 371 39.44 3.62 4.13
CA VAL A 371 38.13 2.95 4.03
C VAL A 371 36.97 3.77 4.59
N TYR A 372 37.20 5.02 5.00
CA TYR A 372 36.15 5.88 5.55
C TYR A 372 35.01 6.11 4.54
N GLY A 373 33.78 5.81 4.98
CA GLY A 373 32.57 5.95 4.17
C GLY A 373 32.38 4.92 3.05
N TYR A 374 33.10 3.78 3.06
CA TYR A 374 33.03 2.74 2.01
C TYR A 374 31.97 1.65 2.26
#